data_AF-A0A5N5U200-F1
#
_entry.id   AF-A0A5N5U200-F1
#
_cell.length_a   1.000
_cell.length_b   1.000
_cell.length_c   1.000
_cell.angle_alpha   90.00
_cell.angle_beta   90.00
_cell.angle_gamma   90.00
#
_symmetry.space_group_name_H-M   'P 1'
#
loop_
_entity.id
_entity.type
_entity.pdbx_description
1 polymer ?
#
loop_
_entity_poly.entity_id
_entity_poly.type
_entity_poly.pdbx_seq_one_letter_code
_entity_poly.pdbx_strand_id
1 'polypeptide(L)'
;MYPHALDEIDGTESVHAAIGNELSEELAVALAPTTDATFSATLKQALVGEAESRRAETAVLVRALGREVDQLRRAESLVEEVTGWIARAEETPLTDLGFDALHERHERLAGYRDRWRPSSASGRRSSMGRPTPAQRSA
;
A
#
# COMPACT_ATOMS: atom_id res chain seq x y z
N MET A 1 -23.22 -6.12 -28.56
CA MET A 1 -22.19 -7.01 -28.00
C MET A 1 -21.86 -6.49 -26.61
N TYR A 2 -22.60 -6.94 -25.60
CA TYR A 2 -22.22 -6.81 -24.19
C TYR A 2 -21.73 -8.19 -23.76
N PRO A 3 -20.56 -8.31 -23.13
CA PRO A 3 -19.85 -9.57 -23.04
C PRO A 3 -20.39 -10.40 -21.89
N HIS A 4 -20.56 -11.69 -22.17
CA HIS A 4 -20.68 -12.76 -21.20
C HIS A 4 -19.48 -12.70 -20.23
N ALA A 5 -19.67 -12.11 -19.05
CA ALA A 5 -18.75 -12.27 -17.96
C ALA A 5 -19.06 -13.61 -17.29
N LEU A 6 -18.43 -14.66 -17.80
CA LEU A 6 -17.92 -15.77 -16.99
C LEU A 6 -18.95 -16.56 -16.17
N ASP A 7 -20.04 -17.00 -16.79
CA ASP A 7 -20.94 -17.94 -16.08
C ASP A 7 -20.32 -19.32 -15.85
N GLU A 8 -19.27 -19.73 -16.60
CA GLU A 8 -18.63 -21.04 -16.41
C GLU A 8 -17.15 -21.05 -16.80
N ILE A 9 -16.29 -20.37 -16.03
CA ILE A 9 -14.87 -20.76 -15.96
C ILE A 9 -14.61 -21.27 -14.54
N ASP A 10 -14.23 -22.55 -14.44
CA ASP A 10 -13.83 -23.16 -13.17
C ASP A 10 -12.67 -22.33 -12.57
N GLY A 11 -12.96 -21.61 -11.49
CA GLY A 11 -12.04 -20.66 -10.84
C GLY A 11 -12.35 -19.17 -11.01
N THR A 12 -13.37 -18.76 -11.78
CA THR A 12 -13.82 -17.36 -11.82
C THR A 12 -14.99 -17.13 -10.87
N GLU A 13 -14.83 -16.15 -9.99
CA GLU A 13 -15.87 -15.70 -9.07
C GLU A 13 -17.15 -15.28 -9.83
N SER A 14 -18.32 -15.68 -9.31
CA SER A 14 -19.60 -15.26 -9.88
C SER A 14 -19.80 -13.75 -9.74
N VAL A 15 -20.56 -13.12 -10.65
CA VAL A 15 -20.81 -11.67 -10.59
C VAL A 15 -21.41 -11.25 -9.25
N HIS A 16 -22.27 -12.08 -8.64
CA HIS A 16 -22.82 -11.80 -7.31
C HIS A 16 -21.76 -11.86 -6.21
N ALA A 17 -20.89 -12.87 -6.24
CA ALA A 17 -19.80 -12.97 -5.29
C ALA A 17 -18.84 -11.76 -5.45
N ALA A 18 -18.53 -11.37 -6.68
CA ALA A 18 -17.68 -10.22 -6.96
C ALA A 18 -18.29 -8.90 -6.45
N ILE A 19 -19.60 -8.70 -6.62
CA ILE A 19 -20.31 -7.54 -6.04
C ILE A 19 -20.29 -7.59 -4.51
N GLY A 20 -20.48 -8.77 -3.92
CA GLY A 20 -20.46 -8.97 -2.46
C GLY A 20 -19.10 -8.63 -1.85
N ASN A 21 -18.03 -9.11 -2.49
CA ASN A 21 -16.66 -8.92 -2.04
C ASN A 21 -16.13 -7.51 -2.30
N GLU A 22 -16.44 -6.90 -3.46
CA GLU A 22 -15.91 -5.60 -3.83
C GLU A 22 -16.76 -4.45 -3.27
N LEU A 23 -18.09 -4.58 -3.23
CA LEU A 23 -18.98 -3.50 -2.83
C LEU A 23 -19.61 -3.81 -1.48
N SER A 24 -20.61 -4.69 -1.46
CA SER A 24 -21.24 -5.16 -0.23
C SER A 24 -22.16 -6.35 -0.50
N GLU A 25 -22.30 -7.23 0.50
CA GLU A 25 -23.20 -8.38 0.43
C GLU A 25 -24.67 -7.94 0.27
N GLU A 26 -25.07 -6.83 0.90
CA GLU A 26 -26.43 -6.29 0.79
C GLU A 26 -26.74 -5.85 -0.65
N LEU A 27 -25.78 -5.23 -1.34
CA LEU A 27 -25.92 -4.88 -2.76
C LEU A 27 -25.95 -6.13 -3.64
N ALA A 28 -25.15 -7.15 -3.34
CA ALA A 28 -25.15 -8.41 -4.07
C ALA A 28 -26.51 -9.12 -4.00
N VAL A 29 -27.12 -9.16 -2.81
CA VAL A 29 -28.47 -9.71 -2.58
C VAL A 29 -29.54 -8.85 -3.25
N ALA A 30 -29.47 -7.52 -3.14
CA ALA A 30 -30.45 -6.62 -3.74
C ALA A 30 -30.44 -6.65 -5.28
N LEU A 31 -29.29 -6.96 -5.89
CA LEU A 31 -29.13 -7.10 -7.33
C LEU A 31 -29.31 -8.55 -7.83
N ALA A 32 -29.58 -9.50 -6.94
CA ALA A 32 -29.81 -10.89 -7.31
C ALA A 32 -31.04 -11.02 -8.23
N PRO A 33 -30.97 -11.81 -9.33
CA PRO A 33 -32.09 -12.05 -10.24
C PRO A 33 -33.35 -12.60 -9.55
N THR A 34 -33.16 -13.26 -8.40
CA THR A 34 -34.23 -13.83 -7.57
C THR A 34 -34.90 -12.82 -6.66
N THR A 35 -34.31 -11.64 -6.51
CA THR A 35 -34.85 -10.57 -5.69
C THR A 35 -35.82 -9.77 -6.55
N ASP A 36 -37.09 -9.73 -6.13
CA ASP A 36 -38.17 -8.99 -6.79
C ASP A 36 -38.04 -7.45 -6.61
N ALA A 37 -36.81 -6.96 -6.47
CA ALA A 37 -36.49 -5.55 -6.31
C ALA A 37 -36.38 -4.90 -7.68
N THR A 38 -37.28 -3.97 -7.98
CA THR A 38 -37.06 -3.03 -9.08
C THR A 38 -35.79 -2.22 -8.78
N PHE A 39 -34.92 -2.03 -9.78
CA PHE A 39 -33.68 -1.25 -9.67
C PHE A 39 -33.98 0.24 -9.40
N SER A 40 -34.32 0.51 -8.14
CA SER A 40 -34.87 1.75 -7.64
C SER A 40 -33.83 2.87 -7.65
N ALA A 41 -34.29 4.12 -7.56
CA ALA A 41 -33.38 5.27 -7.43
C ALA A 41 -32.48 5.14 -6.19
N THR A 42 -33.01 4.63 -5.08
CA THR A 42 -32.26 4.39 -3.84
C THR A 42 -31.16 3.35 -4.03
N LEU A 43 -31.46 2.22 -4.69
CA LEU A 43 -30.47 1.17 -4.94
C LEU A 43 -29.36 1.65 -5.88
N LYS A 44 -29.70 2.46 -6.89
CA LYS A 44 -28.71 3.12 -7.77
C LYS A 44 -27.79 4.04 -6.99
N GLN A 45 -28.34 4.86 -6.09
CA GLN A 45 -27.55 5.77 -5.26
C GLN A 45 -26.62 5.01 -4.31
N ALA A 46 -27.11 3.94 -3.67
CA ALA A 46 -26.30 3.07 -2.82
C ALA A 46 -25.14 2.43 -3.60
N LEU A 47 -25.41 1.90 -4.80
CA LEU A 47 -24.39 1.32 -5.67
C LEU A 47 -23.32 2.33 -6.06
N VAL A 48 -23.71 3.54 -6.48
CA VAL A 48 -22.78 4.61 -6.82
C VAL A 48 -21.94 5.02 -5.62
N GLY A 49 -22.56 5.17 -4.45
CA GLY A 49 -21.87 5.54 -3.22
C GLY A 49 -20.80 4.52 -2.81
N GLU A 50 -21.13 3.23 -2.83
CA GLU A 50 -20.16 2.18 -2.48
C GLU A 50 -19.04 2.09 -3.51
N ALA A 51 -19.36 2.18 -4.81
CA ALA A 51 -18.35 2.19 -5.87
C ALA A 51 -17.41 3.39 -5.77
N GLU A 52 -17.92 4.58 -5.44
CA GLU A 52 -17.10 5.77 -5.19
C GLU A 52 -16.22 5.61 -3.95
N SER A 53 -16.76 5.03 -2.88
CA SER A 53 -15.99 4.73 -1.66
C SER A 53 -14.83 3.79 -1.96
N ARG A 54 -15.10 2.66 -2.63
CA ARG A 54 -14.07 1.68 -3.03
C ARG A 54 -13.02 2.29 -3.93
N ARG A 55 -13.43 3.10 -4.90
CA ARG A 55 -12.48 3.83 -5.76
C ARG A 55 -11.58 4.75 -4.96
N ALA A 56 -12.11 5.46 -3.96
CA ALA A 56 -11.33 6.34 -3.11
C ALA A 56 -10.33 5.55 -2.24
N GLU A 57 -10.77 4.44 -1.64
CA GLU A 57 -9.93 3.52 -0.86
C GLU A 57 -8.78 2.95 -1.70
N THR A 58 -9.09 2.39 -2.87
CA THR A 58 -8.07 1.85 -3.79
C THR A 58 -7.10 2.94 -4.25
N ALA A 59 -7.57 4.16 -4.50
CA ALA A 59 -6.68 5.28 -4.84
C ALA A 59 -5.73 5.65 -3.69
N VAL A 60 -6.17 5.56 -2.43
CA VAL A 60 -5.29 5.73 -1.26
C VAL A 60 -4.25 4.61 -1.21
N LEU A 61 -4.67 3.35 -1.39
CA LEU A 61 -3.78 2.19 -1.35
C LEU A 61 -2.73 2.23 -2.46
N VAL A 62 -3.11 2.57 -3.69
CA VAL A 62 -2.19 2.75 -4.83
C VAL A 62 -1.12 3.80 -4.51
N ARG A 63 -1.53 4.94 -3.92
CA ARG A 63 -0.55 5.96 -3.48
C ARG A 63 0.36 5.47 -2.37
N ALA A 64 -0.15 4.65 -1.45
CA ALA A 64 0.66 4.05 -0.39
C ALA A 64 1.69 3.08 -0.98
N LEU A 65 1.26 2.16 -1.83
CA LEU A 65 2.15 1.22 -2.52
C LEU A 65 3.21 1.94 -3.35
N GLY A 66 2.85 3.03 -4.04
CA GLY A 66 3.82 3.86 -4.75
C GLY A 66 4.93 4.40 -3.84
N ARG A 67 4.59 4.86 -2.63
CA ARG A 67 5.58 5.30 -1.64
C ARG A 67 6.43 4.14 -1.12
N GLU A 68 5.85 2.96 -0.93
CA GLU A 68 6.60 1.78 -0.51
C GLU A 68 7.59 1.33 -1.59
N VAL A 69 7.17 1.32 -2.86
CA VAL A 69 8.06 1.02 -4.00
C VAL A 69 9.22 2.02 -4.06
N ASP A 70 8.95 3.32 -3.88
CA ASP A 70 10.01 4.33 -3.87
C ASP A 70 10.97 4.17 -2.67
N GLN A 71 10.46 3.75 -1.51
CA GLN A 71 11.30 3.44 -0.34
C GLN A 71 12.19 2.22 -0.60
N LEU A 72 11.62 1.15 -1.16
CA LEU A 72 12.36 -0.07 -1.50
C LEU A 72 13.46 0.21 -2.54
N ARG A 73 13.16 0.99 -3.58
CA ARG A 73 14.17 1.40 -4.58
C ARG A 73 15.33 2.18 -3.96
N ARG A 74 15.04 3.09 -3.02
CA ARG A 74 16.11 3.82 -2.31
C ARG A 74 16.94 2.89 -1.45
N ALA A 75 16.32 1.92 -0.78
CA ALA A 75 17.02 0.93 0.01
C ALA A 75 17.91 0.04 -0.88
N GLU A 76 17.40 -0.42 -2.02
CA GLU A 76 18.14 -1.17 -3.03
C GLU A 76 19.37 -0.39 -3.51
N SER A 77 19.20 0.85 -3.98
CA SER A 77 20.32 1.69 -4.42
C SER A 77 21.37 1.90 -3.31
N LEU A 78 20.92 2.05 -2.07
CA LEU A 78 21.83 2.22 -0.92
C LEU A 78 22.61 0.92 -0.63
N VAL A 79 21.97 -0.24 -0.70
CA VAL A 79 22.66 -1.55 -0.57
C VAL A 79 23.71 -1.71 -1.67
N GLU A 80 23.34 -1.46 -2.93
CA GLU A 80 24.25 -1.57 -4.07
C GLU A 80 25.45 -0.63 -3.93
N GLU A 81 25.22 0.62 -3.51
CA GLU A 81 26.28 1.59 -3.27
C GLU A 81 27.25 1.11 -2.18
N VAL A 82 26.72 0.68 -1.03
CA VAL A 82 27.51 0.24 0.13
C VAL A 82 28.30 -1.03 -0.21
N THR A 83 27.63 -2.05 -0.77
CA THR A 83 28.26 -3.32 -1.12
C THR A 83 29.30 -3.14 -2.22
N GLY A 84 29.01 -2.32 -3.24
CA GLY A 84 29.98 -1.97 -4.27
C GLY A 84 31.17 -1.17 -3.72
N TRP A 85 30.96 -0.31 -2.74
CA TRP A 85 32.07 0.37 -2.07
C TRP A 85 32.92 -0.59 -1.24
N ILE A 86 32.30 -1.48 -0.45
CA ILE A 86 33.01 -2.48 0.36
C ILE A 86 33.87 -3.36 -0.55
N ALA A 87 33.32 -3.88 -1.65
CA ALA A 87 34.05 -4.73 -2.59
C ALA A 87 35.33 -4.05 -3.13
N ARG A 88 35.23 -2.76 -3.51
CA ARG A 88 36.41 -1.99 -3.95
C ARG A 88 37.38 -1.69 -2.82
N ALA A 89 36.87 -1.43 -1.61
CA ALA A 89 37.72 -1.16 -0.46
C ALA A 89 38.52 -2.40 -0.02
N GLU A 90 37.93 -3.60 -0.13
CA GLU A 90 38.59 -4.87 0.19
C GLU A 90 39.77 -5.21 -0.75
N GLU A 91 39.85 -4.60 -1.95
CA GLU A 91 41.00 -4.75 -2.85
C GLU A 91 42.32 -4.23 -2.23
N THR A 92 42.25 -3.35 -1.23
CA THR A 92 43.42 -2.89 -0.47
C THR A 92 43.33 -3.37 0.99
N PRO A 93 44.25 -4.25 1.44
CA PRO A 93 44.31 -4.67 2.83
C PRO A 93 44.42 -3.47 3.78
N LEU A 94 43.76 -3.55 4.93
CA LEU A 94 43.81 -2.46 5.93
C LEU A 94 45.23 -2.21 6.47
N THR A 95 46.10 -3.21 6.43
CA THR A 95 47.51 -3.12 6.83
C THR A 95 48.34 -2.25 5.89
N ASP A 96 47.88 -2.07 4.65
CA ASP A 96 48.61 -1.34 3.62
C ASP A 96 48.18 0.14 3.58
N LEU A 97 47.24 0.53 4.45
CA LEU A 97 46.71 1.90 4.56
C LEU A 97 47.39 2.65 5.70
N GLY A 98 47.71 3.92 5.45
CA GLY A 98 48.06 4.88 6.49
C GLY A 98 46.84 5.33 7.31
N PHE A 99 47.10 6.06 8.40
CA PHE A 99 46.07 6.57 9.31
C PHE A 99 44.98 7.38 8.60
N ASP A 100 45.35 8.33 7.73
CA ASP A 100 44.39 9.20 7.05
C ASP A 100 43.44 8.41 6.13
N ALA A 101 43.97 7.42 5.41
CA ALA A 101 43.18 6.55 4.55
C ALA A 101 42.23 5.64 5.35
N LEU A 102 42.67 5.15 6.51
CA LEU A 102 41.81 4.41 7.44
C LEU A 102 40.70 5.31 8.02
N HIS A 103 41.03 6.55 8.38
CA HIS A 103 40.08 7.52 8.88
C HIS A 103 39.01 7.85 7.82
N GLU A 104 39.41 8.08 6.57
CA GLU A 104 38.46 8.33 5.47
C GLU A 104 37.49 7.15 5.26
N ARG A 105 37.99 5.90 5.32
CA ARG A 105 37.13 4.71 5.22
C ARG A 105 36.14 4.63 6.38
N HIS A 106 36.59 4.94 7.60
CA HIS A 106 35.73 4.97 8.77
C HIS A 106 34.61 6.02 8.61
N GLU A 107 34.96 7.25 8.21
CA GLU A 107 33.97 8.32 8.01
C GLU A 107 32.95 7.97 6.92
N ARG A 108 33.38 7.32 5.84
CA ARG A 108 32.48 6.87 4.78
C ARG A 108 31.52 5.77 5.28
N LEU A 109 31.99 4.81 6.07
CA LEU A 109 31.15 3.80 6.72
C LEU A 109 30.16 4.42 7.72
N ALA A 110 30.60 5.41 8.49
CA ALA A 110 29.74 6.16 9.40
C ALA A 110 28.63 6.88 8.63
N GLY A 111 28.98 7.54 7.52
CA GLY A 111 28.02 8.17 6.61
C GLY A 111 27.01 7.18 6.04
N TYR A 112 27.44 5.97 5.68
CA TYR A 112 26.51 4.90 5.28
C TYR A 112 25.55 4.54 6.42
N ARG A 113 26.06 4.24 7.62
CA ARG A 113 25.23 3.90 8.79
C ARG A 113 24.18 4.97 9.09
N ASP A 114 24.53 6.24 8.97
CA ASP A 114 23.62 7.35 9.26
C ASP A 114 22.47 7.43 8.24
N ARG A 115 22.72 7.09 6.97
CA ARG A 115 21.66 7.01 5.94
C ARG A 115 20.71 5.83 6.13
N TRP A 116 21.19 4.73 6.72
CA TRP A 116 20.37 3.56 7.04
C TRP A 116 19.46 3.78 8.24
N ARG A 117 19.77 4.75 9.11
CA ARG A 117 18.95 5.03 10.29
C ARG A 117 17.62 5.65 9.83
N PRO A 118 16.48 4.97 10.04
CA PRO A 118 15.19 5.54 9.67
C PRO A 118 15.02 6.87 10.39
N SER A 119 14.65 7.92 9.65
CA SER A 119 14.21 9.16 10.26
C SER A 119 12.96 8.83 11.08
N SER A 120 13.08 8.69 12.39
CA SER A 120 12.01 8.28 13.31
C SER A 120 10.86 9.29 13.43
N ALA A 121 10.73 10.23 12.48
CA ALA A 121 9.87 11.39 12.53
C ALA A 121 8.63 11.34 11.61
N SER A 122 8.43 10.27 10.82
CA SER A 122 7.26 10.20 9.93
C SER A 122 6.42 8.96 10.22
N GLY A 123 5.16 9.17 10.65
CA GLY A 123 4.14 8.12 10.53
C GLY A 123 3.47 7.59 11.80
N ARG A 124 3.14 8.42 12.80
CA ARG A 124 2.06 8.13 13.77
C ARG A 124 1.20 9.35 14.06
N ARG A 125 0.56 9.89 13.02
CA ARG A 125 -0.61 10.77 13.15
C ARG A 125 -1.59 10.34 12.09
N SER A 126 -2.49 9.44 12.49
CA SER A 126 -3.82 9.20 11.92
C SER A 126 -4.49 8.07 12.71
N SER A 127 -4.73 8.29 13.99
CA SER A 127 -5.92 7.72 14.65
C SER A 127 -6.92 8.87 14.72
N MET A 128 -7.54 9.17 13.58
CA MET A 128 -8.62 10.15 13.48
C MET A 128 -9.78 9.64 14.36
N GLY A 129 -10.24 10.49 15.28
CA GLY A 129 -11.15 10.12 16.35
C GLY A 129 -12.50 9.60 15.87
N ARG A 130 -12.99 8.55 16.54
CA ARG A 130 -14.43 8.30 16.64
C ARG A 130 -15.01 9.36 17.59
N PRO A 131 -15.94 10.23 17.15
CA PRO A 131 -16.76 10.97 18.09
C PRO A 131 -17.71 9.98 18.76
N THR A 132 -17.54 9.77 20.06
CA THR A 132 -18.57 9.21 20.92
C THR A 132 -19.71 10.24 21.00
N PRO A 133 -20.95 9.91 20.59
CA PRO A 133 -22.07 10.80 20.86
C PRO A 133 -22.35 10.79 22.36
N ALA A 134 -21.99 11.88 23.02
CA ALA A 134 -22.47 12.21 24.35
C ALA A 134 -23.98 12.51 24.31
N GLN A 135 -24.69 11.91 25.25
CA GLN A 135 -25.86 12.45 25.95
C GLN A 135 -26.92 13.20 25.12
N ARG A 136 -28.09 12.56 24.97
CA ARG A 136 -29.37 13.27 25.00
C ARG A 136 -30.20 12.73 26.16
N SER A 137 -30.33 13.59 27.17
CA SER A 137 -31.38 13.55 28.18
C SER A 137 -32.76 13.69 27.52
N ALA A 138 -33.68 12.84 27.95
CA ALA A 138 -35.08 13.18 28.22
C ALA A 138 -35.57 12.20 29.30
#